data_AF-A0A6G3D4C1-F1
#
_entry.id   AF-A0A6G3D4C1-F1
#
_cell.length_a   1.000
_cell.length_b   1.000
_cell.length_c   1.000
_cell.angle_alpha   90.00
_cell.angle_beta   90.00
_cell.angle_gamma   90.00
#
_symmetry.space_group_name_H-M   'P 1'
#
loop_
_entity.id
_entity.type
_entity.pdbx_description
1 polymer ?
#
loop_
_entity_poly.entity_id
_entity_poly.type
_entity_poly.pdbx_seq_one_letter_code
_entity_poly.pdbx_strand_id
1 'polypeptide(L)'
;MPATHHTSASSASPASPAADPSPARSTTVVGRIPVLDVRPVVQRGRRPAKAVTGESFEVSATVFREGHDAVAANVVLKDPEGRPGPWTPMR
;
A
#
# COMPACT_ATOMS: atom_id res chain seq x y z
N MET A 1 45.12 19.36 -46.19
CA MET A 1 45.24 18.86 -44.80
C MET A 1 44.38 19.78 -43.92
N PRO A 2 43.09 19.46 -43.66
CA PRO A 2 42.20 20.33 -42.90
C PRO A 2 42.34 20.09 -41.39
N ALA A 3 42.41 21.17 -40.60
CA ALA A 3 42.20 21.14 -39.16
C ALA A 3 40.70 21.29 -38.89
N THR A 4 40.07 20.23 -38.38
CA THR A 4 38.67 20.26 -37.94
C THR A 4 38.59 20.65 -36.47
N HIS A 5 38.27 21.92 -36.20
CA HIS A 5 37.84 22.34 -34.87
C HIS A 5 36.33 22.15 -34.78
N HIS A 6 35.91 21.07 -34.12
CA HIS A 6 34.52 20.84 -33.76
C HIS A 6 34.27 21.56 -32.43
N THR A 7 33.69 22.75 -32.51
CA THR A 7 33.25 23.52 -31.35
C THR A 7 31.90 22.97 -30.87
N SER A 8 31.84 22.52 -29.62
CA SER A 8 30.60 22.08 -28.96
C SER A 8 29.82 23.30 -28.47
N ALA A 9 28.59 23.49 -28.95
CA ALA A 9 27.62 24.38 -28.33
C ALA A 9 26.72 23.53 -27.40
N SER A 10 26.88 23.73 -26.10
CA SER A 10 26.03 23.16 -25.04
C SER A 10 24.68 23.89 -25.06
N SER A 11 23.60 23.18 -25.36
CA SER A 11 22.24 23.70 -25.22
C SER A 11 21.80 23.59 -23.76
N ALA A 12 21.63 24.74 -23.10
CA ALA A 12 21.12 24.85 -21.74
C ALA A 12 19.67 24.32 -21.65
N SER A 13 19.41 23.46 -20.66
CA SER A 13 18.06 23.02 -20.27
C SER A 13 17.30 24.17 -19.59
N PRO A 14 16.02 24.43 -19.90
CA PRO A 14 15.20 25.32 -19.09
C PRO A 14 14.91 24.65 -17.73
N ALA A 15 15.14 25.40 -16.65
CA ALA A 15 14.86 25.00 -15.28
C ALA A 15 13.35 24.82 -15.07
N SER A 16 12.96 23.65 -14.55
CA SER A 16 11.59 23.39 -14.10
C SER A 16 11.20 24.32 -12.95
N PRO A 17 9.97 24.90 -12.93
CA PRO A 17 9.53 25.74 -11.84
C PRO A 17 9.44 24.93 -10.54
N ALA A 18 9.88 25.57 -9.46
CA ALA A 18 9.90 25.02 -8.11
C ALA A 18 8.52 24.44 -7.74
N ALA A 19 8.52 23.16 -7.35
CA ALA A 19 7.34 22.47 -6.86
C ALA A 19 6.81 23.19 -5.62
N ASP A 20 5.52 23.53 -5.64
CA ASP A 20 4.78 23.91 -4.43
C ASP A 20 4.99 22.84 -3.35
N PRO A 21 5.17 23.24 -2.06
CA PRO A 21 5.20 22.26 -0.98
C PRO A 21 3.81 21.62 -0.89
N SER A 22 3.70 20.41 -1.44
CA SER A 22 2.51 19.58 -1.28
C SER A 22 2.19 19.48 0.21
N PRO A 23 0.96 19.82 0.67
CA PRO A 23 0.65 19.80 2.09
C PRO A 23 0.94 18.41 2.62
N ALA A 24 1.77 18.34 3.67
CA ALA A 24 2.10 17.09 4.35
C ALA A 24 0.79 16.35 4.65
N ARG A 25 0.60 15.18 4.02
CA ARG A 25 -0.60 14.37 4.23
C ARG A 25 -0.71 14.09 5.72
N SER A 26 -1.71 14.67 6.38
CA SER A 26 -2.03 14.33 7.76
C SER A 26 -2.35 12.84 7.81
N THR A 27 -1.47 12.04 8.40
CA THR A 27 -1.68 10.61 8.56
C THR A 27 -2.70 10.39 9.67
N THR A 28 -3.98 10.25 9.31
CA THR A 28 -5.00 9.80 10.25
C THR A 28 -4.79 8.31 10.53
N VAL A 29 -4.98 7.91 11.79
CA VAL A 29 -4.85 6.50 12.21
C VAL A 29 -5.93 5.62 11.56
N VAL A 30 -7.08 6.21 11.21
CA VAL A 30 -8.21 5.53 10.56
C VAL A 30 -8.34 6.03 9.12
N GLY A 31 -8.54 5.09 8.19
CA GLY A 31 -8.82 5.37 6.78
C GLY A 31 -10.28 5.79 6.55
N ARG A 32 -10.67 6.00 5.28
CA ARG A 32 -12.04 6.41 4.91
C ARG A 32 -13.09 5.35 5.28
N ILE A 33 -12.77 4.08 5.07
CA ILE A 33 -13.59 2.95 5.53
C ILE A 33 -12.84 2.31 6.70
N PRO A 34 -13.32 2.47 7.93
CA PRO A 34 -12.74 1.80 9.09
C PRO A 34 -12.63 0.28 8.90
N VAL A 35 -11.40 -0.23 9.06
CA VAL A 35 -11.08 -1.66 9.19
C VAL A 35 -10.29 -1.81 10.47
N LEU A 36 -10.96 -2.29 11.52
CA LEU A 36 -10.45 -2.31 12.89
C LEU A 36 -10.41 -3.75 13.43
N ASP A 37 -9.65 -3.96 14.51
CA ASP A 37 -9.57 -5.24 15.25
C ASP A 37 -9.41 -6.48 14.34
N VAL A 38 -8.37 -6.45 13.48
CA VAL A 38 -8.05 -7.58 12.61
C VAL A 38 -7.55 -8.75 13.45
N ARG A 39 -8.12 -9.93 13.22
CA ARG A 39 -7.79 -11.18 13.92
C ARG A 39 -7.53 -12.30 12.91
N PRO A 40 -6.67 -13.30 13.24
CA PRO A 40 -6.03 -13.51 14.54
C PRO A 40 -4.85 -12.56 14.80
N VAL A 41 -4.77 -12.04 16.03
CA VAL A 41 -3.66 -11.19 16.49
C VAL A 41 -3.06 -11.75 17.78
N VAL A 42 -1.74 -11.94 17.80
CA VAL A 42 -1.01 -12.47 18.96
C VAL A 42 -0.14 -11.37 19.56
N GLN A 43 -0.29 -11.12 20.87
CA GLN A 43 0.46 -10.07 21.59
C GLN A 43 0.42 -8.70 20.89
N ARG A 44 -0.77 -8.26 20.42
CA ARG A 44 -0.96 -7.00 19.68
C ARG A 44 -0.05 -6.88 18.43
N GLY A 45 0.21 -8.01 17.75
CA GLY A 45 1.04 -8.07 16.54
C GLY A 45 2.54 -8.26 16.80
N ARG A 46 2.98 -8.33 18.07
CA ARG A 46 4.40 -8.56 18.40
C ARG A 46 4.86 -9.99 18.13
N ARG A 47 3.92 -10.92 17.98
CA ARG A 47 4.19 -12.32 17.67
C ARG A 47 3.31 -12.75 16.50
N PRO A 48 3.80 -13.66 15.63
CA PRO A 48 3.01 -14.17 14.53
C PRO A 48 1.89 -15.08 15.03
N ALA A 49 0.74 -15.02 14.36
CA ALA A 49 -0.23 -16.10 14.39
C ALA A 49 0.38 -17.35 13.73
N LYS A 50 -0.15 -18.53 14.03
CA LYS A 50 0.38 -19.80 13.53
C LYS A 50 -0.69 -20.52 12.71
N ALA A 51 -0.22 -21.21 11.68
CA ALA A 51 -0.96 -22.18 10.90
C ALA A 51 0.05 -23.22 10.37
N VAL A 52 -0.44 -24.38 9.95
CA VAL A 52 0.35 -25.37 9.21
C VAL A 52 -0.06 -25.42 7.74
N THR A 53 0.77 -26.02 6.89
CA THR A 53 0.46 -26.18 5.46
C THR A 53 -0.86 -26.94 5.27
N GLY A 54 -1.80 -26.34 4.55
CA GLY A 54 -3.11 -26.92 4.27
C GLY A 54 -4.16 -26.68 5.36
N GLU A 55 -3.80 -26.04 6.47
CA GLU A 55 -4.76 -25.67 7.52
C GLU A 55 -5.59 -24.45 7.10
N SER A 56 -6.91 -24.56 7.25
CA SER A 56 -7.84 -23.45 7.08
C SER A 56 -8.07 -22.76 8.41
N PHE A 57 -7.99 -21.43 8.44
CA PHE A 57 -8.32 -20.62 9.60
C PHE A 57 -9.09 -19.36 9.19
N GLU A 58 -9.84 -18.79 10.13
CA GLU A 58 -10.65 -17.59 9.90
C GLU A 58 -9.82 -16.31 10.10
N VAL A 59 -10.00 -15.35 9.19
CA VAL A 59 -9.55 -13.97 9.35
C VAL A 59 -10.79 -13.09 9.52
N SER A 60 -10.81 -12.29 10.58
CA SER A 60 -11.93 -11.39 10.90
C SER A 60 -11.45 -9.96 11.14
N ALA A 61 -12.36 -9.00 10.95
CA ALA A 61 -12.14 -7.60 11.21
C ALA A 61 -13.48 -6.89 11.42
N THR A 62 -13.47 -5.77 12.13
CA THR A 62 -14.62 -4.86 12.22
C THR A 62 -14.54 -3.87 11.07
N VAL A 63 -15.42 -4.03 10.08
CA VAL A 63 -15.47 -3.19 8.87
C VAL A 63 -16.80 -2.47 8.79
N PHE A 64 -16.77 -1.15 8.66
CA PHE A 64 -17.96 -0.32 8.52
C PHE A 64 -17.62 0.99 7.81
N ARG A 65 -18.64 1.80 7.51
CA ARG A 65 -18.52 3.15 6.97
C ARG A 65 -19.56 4.08 7.58
N GLU A 66 -19.38 5.39 7.44
CA GLU A 66 -20.43 6.35 7.76
C GLU A 66 -21.63 6.25 6.80
N GLY A 67 -22.81 6.58 7.31
CA GLY A 67 -24.08 6.47 6.57
C GLY A 67 -24.64 5.05 6.55
N HIS A 68 -25.51 4.77 5.58
CA HIS A 68 -26.27 3.51 5.47
C HIS A 68 -25.89 2.67 4.25
N ASP A 69 -24.90 3.12 3.49
CA ASP A 69 -24.44 2.40 2.32
C ASP A 69 -23.78 1.08 2.73
N ALA A 70 -23.96 0.05 1.89
CA ALA A 70 -23.32 -1.23 2.09
C ALA A 70 -21.78 -1.12 2.04
N VAL A 71 -21.12 -2.05 2.74
CA VAL A 71 -19.67 -2.29 2.69
C VAL A 71 -19.39 -3.74 2.35
N ALA A 72 -18.24 -3.99 1.74
CA ALA A 72 -17.68 -5.31 1.54
C ALA A 72 -16.19 -5.28 1.87
N ALA A 73 -15.64 -6.43 2.24
CA ALA A 73 -14.22 -6.59 2.54
C ALA A 73 -13.68 -7.87 1.91
N ASN A 74 -12.37 -7.94 1.73
CA ASN A 74 -11.68 -9.13 1.26
C ASN A 74 -10.37 -9.31 2.01
N VAL A 75 -9.97 -10.57 2.17
CA VAL A 75 -8.68 -10.94 2.76
C VAL A 75 -7.64 -11.00 1.65
N VAL A 76 -6.47 -10.41 1.92
CA VAL A 76 -5.29 -10.55 1.06
C VAL A 76 -4.20 -11.26 1.87
N LEU A 77 -4.09 -12.58 1.67
CA LEU A 77 -2.99 -13.37 2.22
C LEU A 77 -1.81 -13.30 1.25
N LYS A 78 -0.61 -13.06 1.77
CA LYS A 78 0.63 -13.01 0.98
C LYS A 78 1.55 -14.15 1.37
N ASP A 79 2.24 -14.71 0.38
CA ASP A 79 3.30 -15.69 0.58
C ASP A 79 4.63 -15.02 1.01
N PRO A 80 5.68 -15.81 1.31
CA PRO A 80 6.98 -15.25 1.72
C PRO A 80 7.64 -14.34 0.68
N GLU A 81 7.34 -14.50 -0.61
CA GLU A 81 7.81 -13.61 -1.68
C GLU A 81 6.90 -12.38 -1.87
N GLY A 82 5.83 -12.26 -1.08
CA GLY A 82 4.89 -11.14 -1.11
C GLY A 82 3.80 -11.24 -2.18
N ARG A 83 3.69 -12.37 -2.88
CA ARG A 83 2.68 -12.59 -3.91
C ARG A 83 1.31 -12.78 -3.26
N PRO A 84 0.26 -12.10 -3.76
CA PRO A 84 -1.09 -12.24 -3.21
C PRO A 84 -1.70 -13.59 -3.61
N GLY A 85 -2.43 -14.19 -2.68
CA GLY A 85 -3.30 -15.32 -2.93
C GLY A 85 -4.55 -14.96 -3.73
N PRO A 86 -5.50 -15.91 -3.88
CA PRO A 86 -6.74 -15.69 -4.61
C PRO A 86 -7.65 -14.68 -3.92
N TRP A 87 -8.61 -14.14 -4.69
CA TRP A 87 -9.67 -13.28 -4.16
C TRP A 87 -10.50 -14.03 -3.11
N THR A 88 -10.49 -13.52 -1.87
CA THR A 88 -11.16 -14.15 -0.73
C THR A 88 -12.12 -13.13 -0.07
N PRO A 89 -13.39 -13.04 -0.51
CA PRO A 89 -14.33 -12.08 0.04
C PRO A 89 -14.75 -12.47 1.47
N MET A 90 -14.93 -11.47 2.33
CA MET A 90 -15.46 -11.60 3.69
C MET A 90 -16.98 -11.48 3.67
N ARG A 91 -17.64 -12.03 4.70
CA ARG A 91 -19.09 -11.99 4.90
C ARG A 91 -19.42 -11.46 6.29
#